data_AF-A0A3D4LII2-F1
#
_entry.id   AF-A0A3D4LII2-F1
#
_cell.length_a   1.000
_cell.length_b   1.000
_cell.length_c   1.000
_cell.angle_alpha   90.00
_cell.angle_beta   90.00
_cell.angle_gamma   90.00
#
_symmetry.space_group_name_H-M   'P 1'
#
loop_
_entity.id
_entity.type
_entity.pdbx_description
1 polymer ?
#
loop_
_entity_poly.entity_id
_entity_poly.type
_entity_poly.pdbx_seq_one_letter_code
_entity_poly.pdbx_strand_id
1 'polypeptide(L)'
;ETGMDIPNVNTLIIDNADYLGLSQLYQLRGRIGRSNKVSFAYLTYEKDKMLSEVADKRLKAIKEFTEFGSGFKIAMRDLEIRGSGNILGSEQHGHMLAIGYDLYVKFLERAVREIQGKQLEEDIETSVDLNVDGYIPSSFIENEEQKIEIYKKIAAADNKNDILDVTEEIIDRFGNIPIQVDNLLKISYIKSLCKKLHIKTITQAGNTVNIEMTKTNDLSQDIIEFLIKNYFEKISFVGTNEPTIKYKLDSLEQMKILKELEKFLEILNNFKAGITAVEEKHE
;
A
#
# COMPACT_ATOMS: atom_id res chain seq x y z
N GLU A 1 -19.80 21.21 22.07
CA GLU A 1 -20.20 20.55 23.32
C GLU A 1 -20.98 19.28 23.06
N THR A 2 -20.85 18.35 24.01
CA THR A 2 -21.53 17.06 24.24
C THR A 2 -21.47 15.99 23.13
N GLY A 3 -20.68 14.95 23.41
CA GLY A 3 -20.72 13.63 22.77
C GLY A 3 -21.96 12.85 23.21
N MET A 4 -23.15 13.37 22.91
CA MET A 4 -24.38 12.59 22.99
C MET A 4 -24.47 11.69 21.77
N ASP A 5 -24.13 10.42 21.97
CA ASP A 5 -24.52 9.34 21.08
C ASP A 5 -25.99 9.01 21.34
N ILE A 6 -26.87 9.23 20.36
CA ILE A 6 -28.32 9.07 20.53
C ILE A 6 -28.80 7.94 19.61
N PRO A 7 -28.83 6.69 20.11
CA PRO A 7 -29.05 5.49 19.28
C PRO A 7 -30.40 5.46 18.53
N ASN A 8 -31.39 6.24 18.98
CA ASN A 8 -32.73 6.29 18.38
C ASN A 8 -32.96 7.45 17.40
N VAL A 9 -31.94 8.26 17.09
CA VAL A 9 -32.08 9.36 16.12
C VAL A 9 -31.86 8.85 14.70
N ASN A 10 -32.87 9.07 13.86
CA ASN A 10 -32.87 8.69 12.44
C ASN A 10 -32.86 9.90 11.50
N THR A 11 -32.96 11.13 12.00
CA THR A 11 -32.95 12.33 11.16
C THR A 11 -32.01 13.37 11.76
N LEU A 12 -31.04 13.82 10.97
CA LEU A 12 -30.12 14.91 11.29
C LEU A 12 -30.35 16.06 10.32
N ILE A 13 -30.48 17.27 10.83
CA ILE A 13 -30.54 18.50 10.01
C ILE A 13 -29.40 19.39 10.49
N ILE A 14 -28.45 19.67 9.60
CA ILE A 14 -27.32 20.55 9.85
C ILE A 14 -27.58 21.85 9.11
N ASP A 15 -27.85 22.89 9.87
CA ASP A 15 -27.99 24.23 9.32
C ASP A 15 -26.63 24.85 9.03
N ASN A 16 -26.54 25.62 7.94
CA ASN A 16 -25.32 26.30 7.50
C ASN A 16 -24.09 25.35 7.42
N ALA A 17 -24.29 24.18 6.80
CA ALA A 17 -23.28 23.13 6.69
C ALA A 17 -22.01 23.57 5.92
N ASP A 18 -22.10 24.64 5.15
CA ASP A 18 -20.99 25.25 4.41
C ASP A 18 -19.96 25.98 5.29
N TYR A 19 -20.24 26.19 6.58
CA TYR A 19 -19.23 26.67 7.54
C TYR A 19 -18.47 25.55 8.25
N LEU A 20 -18.98 24.32 8.21
CA LEU A 20 -18.43 23.20 8.95
C LEU A 20 -17.35 22.47 8.15
N GLY A 21 -16.26 22.12 8.83
CA GLY A 21 -15.21 21.27 8.26
C GLY A 21 -15.72 19.88 7.88
N LEU A 22 -15.08 19.22 6.92
CA LEU A 22 -15.50 17.90 6.44
C LEU A 22 -15.49 16.87 7.58
N SER A 23 -14.48 16.93 8.43
CA SER A 23 -14.35 16.10 9.63
C SER A 23 -15.48 16.32 10.63
N GLN A 24 -15.95 17.56 10.80
CA GLN A 24 -17.07 17.90 11.69
C GLN A 24 -18.39 17.38 11.13
N LEU A 25 -18.65 17.57 9.83
CA LEU A 25 -19.82 17.03 9.14
C LEU A 25 -19.87 15.50 9.26
N TYR A 26 -18.71 14.85 9.11
CA TYR A 26 -18.59 13.41 9.25
C TYR A 26 -18.86 12.92 10.67
N GLN A 27 -18.28 13.59 11.68
CA GLN A 27 -18.52 13.28 13.09
C GLN A 27 -19.99 13.45 13.47
N LEU A 28 -20.65 14.49 12.98
CA LEU A 28 -22.08 14.72 13.23
C LEU A 28 -22.95 13.65 12.57
N ARG A 29 -22.62 13.28 11.32
CA ARG A 29 -23.31 12.19 10.61
C ARG A 29 -23.15 10.84 11.31
N GLY A 30 -21.96 10.53 11.82
CA GLY A 30 -21.67 9.26 12.52
C GLY A 30 -22.37 9.06 13.87
N ARG A 31 -23.11 10.08 14.34
CA ARG A 31 -23.92 10.03 15.58
C ARG A 31 -25.36 9.58 15.34
N ILE A 32 -25.79 9.38 14.09
CA ILE A 32 -27.12 8.89 13.72
C ILE A 32 -27.02 7.57 12.94
N GLY A 33 -28.11 6.80 12.86
CA GLY A 33 -28.13 5.57 12.05
C GLY A 33 -27.48 4.34 12.66
N ARG A 34 -27.50 4.23 14.00
CA ARG A 34 -27.08 3.02 14.74
C ARG A 34 -28.21 2.00 14.96
N SER A 35 -29.39 2.25 14.41
CA SER A 35 -30.55 1.35 14.47
C SER A 35 -30.81 0.71 13.10
N ASN A 36 -31.59 -0.37 13.04
CA ASN A 36 -31.97 -1.05 11.79
C ASN A 36 -32.93 -0.23 10.89
N LYS A 37 -33.08 1.08 11.13
CA LYS A 37 -33.91 1.99 10.33
C LYS A 37 -33.03 2.91 9.49
N VAL A 38 -33.47 3.14 8.26
CA VAL A 38 -32.85 4.12 7.36
C VAL A 38 -32.83 5.49 8.04
N SER A 39 -31.67 6.13 8.04
CA SER A 39 -31.48 7.46 8.60
C SER A 39 -31.19 8.49 7.52
N PHE A 40 -31.68 9.70 7.71
CA PHE A 40 -31.53 10.81 6.77
C PHE A 40 -30.71 11.94 7.40
N ALA A 41 -29.78 12.49 6.61
CA ALA A 41 -29.02 13.68 6.99
C ALA A 41 -29.24 14.79 5.95
N TYR A 42 -29.83 15.91 6.37
CA TYR A 42 -30.05 17.08 5.54
C TYR A 42 -28.98 18.12 5.87
N LEU A 43 -28.20 18.49 4.86
CA LEU A 43 -27.16 19.53 4.94
C LEU A 43 -27.72 20.77 4.23
N THR A 44 -28.06 21.81 4.99
CA THR A 44 -28.66 23.03 4.44
C THR A 44 -27.63 24.16 4.39
N TYR A 45 -27.83 25.08 3.45
CA TYR A 45 -27.10 26.33 3.30
C TYR A 45 -28.06 27.38 2.74
N GLU A 46 -27.70 28.66 2.84
CA GLU A 46 -28.54 29.77 2.36
C GLU A 46 -28.81 29.69 0.85
N LYS A 47 -30.09 29.86 0.47
CA LYS A 47 -30.60 29.62 -0.89
C LYS A 47 -29.87 30.37 -2.01
N ASP A 48 -29.42 31.59 -1.74
CA ASP A 48 -28.82 32.50 -2.75
C ASP A 48 -27.33 32.76 -2.49
N LYS A 49 -26.69 31.94 -1.65
CA LYS A 49 -25.29 32.10 -1.30
C LYS A 49 -24.38 31.47 -2.35
N MET A 50 -23.44 32.25 -2.87
CA MET A 50 -22.32 31.71 -3.65
C MET A 50 -21.39 30.91 -2.75
N LEU A 51 -21.41 29.59 -2.90
CA LEU A 51 -20.47 28.71 -2.23
C LEU A 51 -19.06 28.91 -2.81
N SER A 52 -18.06 28.92 -1.94
CA SER A 52 -16.67 28.80 -2.41
C SER A 52 -16.50 27.44 -3.08
N GLU A 53 -15.58 27.34 -4.04
CA GLU A 53 -15.29 26.07 -4.73
C GLU A 53 -14.93 24.96 -3.74
N VAL A 54 -14.25 25.32 -2.64
CA VAL A 54 -13.91 24.42 -1.54
C VAL A 54 -15.16 23.94 -0.78
N ALA A 55 -16.10 24.84 -0.48
CA ALA A 55 -17.33 24.49 0.23
C ALA A 55 -18.26 23.60 -0.62
N ASP A 56 -18.39 23.89 -1.92
CA ASP A 56 -19.18 23.08 -2.86
C ASP A 56 -18.61 21.67 -3.02
N LYS A 57 -17.29 21.55 -3.28
CA LYS A 57 -16.61 20.24 -3.36
C LYS A 57 -16.76 19.45 -2.07
N ARG A 58 -16.70 20.10 -0.91
CA ARG A 58 -16.86 19.46 0.40
C ARG A 58 -18.27 18.94 0.65
N LEU A 59 -19.31 19.73 0.33
CA LEU A 59 -20.71 19.33 0.48
C LEU A 59 -21.10 18.20 -0.49
N LYS A 60 -20.54 18.20 -1.71
CA LYS A 60 -20.69 17.07 -2.65
C LYS A 60 -20.01 15.81 -2.15
N ALA A 61 -18.78 15.93 -1.66
CA ALA A 61 -18.03 14.82 -1.11
C ALA A 61 -18.79 14.10 0.02
N ILE A 62 -19.32 14.85 1.01
CA ILE A 62 -20.06 14.23 2.12
C ILE A 62 -21.37 13.53 1.67
N LYS A 63 -21.98 13.99 0.56
CA LYS A 63 -23.18 13.39 -0.04
C LYS A 63 -22.89 12.07 -0.77
N GLU A 64 -21.73 11.95 -1.42
CA GLU A 64 -21.32 10.74 -2.15
C GLU A 64 -20.87 9.60 -1.24
N PHE A 65 -20.42 9.91 -0.01
CA PHE A 65 -19.91 8.90 0.92
C PHE A 65 -21.01 8.32 1.82
N THR A 66 -22.00 7.64 1.27
CA THR A 66 -23.12 7.06 2.04
C THR A 66 -22.86 5.68 2.66
N GLU A 67 -21.70 5.06 2.41
CA GLU A 67 -21.40 3.70 2.88
C GLU A 67 -20.44 3.64 4.07
N PHE A 68 -20.70 2.67 4.94
CA PHE A 68 -19.92 2.36 6.14
C PHE A 68 -18.49 1.97 5.75
N GLY A 69 -17.48 2.75 6.18
CA GLY A 69 -16.07 2.57 5.79
C GLY A 69 -15.40 3.83 5.20
N SER A 70 -16.15 4.93 5.06
CA SER A 70 -15.73 6.18 4.42
C SER A 70 -14.63 7.02 5.12
N GLY A 71 -14.10 6.60 6.28
CA GLY A 71 -13.07 7.37 7.00
C GLY A 71 -11.76 7.54 6.22
N PHE A 72 -11.39 6.52 5.44
CA PHE A 72 -10.18 6.51 4.61
C PHE A 72 -10.24 7.50 3.44
N LYS A 73 -11.36 7.53 2.71
CA LYS A 73 -11.57 8.47 1.58
C LYS A 73 -11.60 9.93 2.05
N ILE A 74 -12.04 10.17 3.29
CA ILE A 74 -12.10 11.51 3.90
C ILE A 74 -10.71 12.04 4.23
N ALA A 75 -9.85 11.23 4.83
CA ALA A 75 -8.47 11.63 5.12
C ALA A 75 -7.69 11.97 3.84
N MET A 76 -7.86 11.16 2.79
CA MET A 76 -7.26 11.38 1.46
C MET A 76 -7.73 12.70 0.83
N ARG A 77 -9.04 12.96 0.80
CA ARG A 77 -9.59 14.17 0.17
C ARG A 77 -9.31 15.44 0.96
N ASP A 78 -9.22 15.35 2.29
CA ASP A 78 -8.88 16.47 3.17
C ASP A 78 -7.40 16.88 3.01
N LEU A 79 -6.50 15.91 2.78
CA LEU A 79 -5.11 16.16 2.36
C LEU A 79 -5.04 16.88 1.00
N GLU A 80 -5.88 16.48 0.05
CA GLU A 80 -5.95 17.08 -1.28
C GLU A 80 -6.51 18.52 -1.25
N ILE A 81 -7.54 18.78 -0.43
CA ILE A 81 -8.17 20.10 -0.27
C ILE A 81 -7.24 21.08 0.47
N ARG A 82 -6.43 20.61 1.43
CA ARG A 82 -5.52 21.47 2.22
C ARG A 82 -4.22 21.87 1.51
N GLY A 83 -4.00 21.44 0.26
CA GLY A 83 -2.95 21.97 -0.59
C GLY A 83 -1.72 21.09 -0.78
N SER A 84 -1.79 19.77 -0.55
CA SER A 84 -0.72 18.83 -0.95
C SER A 84 -0.62 18.57 -2.46
N GLY A 85 -1.23 19.42 -3.30
CA GLY A 85 -1.13 19.30 -4.75
C GLY A 85 -1.96 18.14 -5.31
N ASN A 86 -2.10 18.15 -6.62
CA ASN A 86 -2.96 17.31 -7.43
C ASN A 86 -2.47 15.85 -7.46
N ILE A 87 -2.67 15.09 -6.36
CA ILE A 87 -2.18 13.69 -6.24
C ILE A 87 -2.84 12.75 -7.27
N LEU A 88 -4.00 13.13 -7.84
CA LEU A 88 -4.77 12.31 -8.78
C LEU A 88 -5.03 13.00 -10.14
N GLY A 89 -4.42 14.16 -10.41
CA GLY A 89 -4.64 14.90 -11.64
C GLY A 89 -3.51 14.79 -12.65
N SER A 90 -3.92 14.81 -13.92
CA SER A 90 -3.21 14.49 -15.16
C SER A 90 -1.91 15.24 -15.47
N GLU A 91 -1.38 16.11 -14.60
CA GLU A 91 -0.35 17.09 -14.97
C GLU A 91 1.02 16.96 -14.31
N GLN A 92 1.23 16.08 -13.32
CA GLN A 92 2.59 15.84 -12.76
C GLN A 92 2.89 14.35 -12.54
N HIS A 93 3.08 13.62 -13.64
CA HIS A 93 3.16 12.16 -13.68
C HIS A 93 4.54 11.52 -13.39
N GLY A 94 5.58 12.28 -13.02
CA GLY A 94 6.96 11.74 -13.10
C GLY A 94 7.64 11.23 -11.81
N HIS A 95 7.22 11.67 -10.62
CA HIS A 95 7.96 11.39 -9.37
C HIS A 95 7.07 11.05 -8.17
N MET A 96 5.77 11.34 -8.24
CA MET A 96 4.84 11.17 -7.11
C MET A 96 4.19 9.78 -7.07
N LEU A 97 4.19 9.04 -8.20
CA LEU A 97 3.60 7.70 -8.31
C LEU A 97 4.34 6.63 -7.49
N ALA A 98 5.65 6.77 -7.29
CA ALA A 98 6.45 5.83 -6.49
C ALA A 98 6.09 5.87 -4.99
N ILE A 99 5.79 7.05 -4.44
CA ILE A 99 5.48 7.24 -3.01
C ILE A 99 4.01 6.91 -2.70
N GLY A 100 3.11 7.05 -3.69
CA GLY A 100 1.68 6.79 -3.52
C GLY A 100 1.34 5.31 -3.29
N TYR A 101 2.07 4.41 -3.94
CA TYR A 101 1.86 2.96 -3.81
C TYR A 101 2.23 2.43 -2.42
N ASP A 102 3.43 2.77 -1.91
CA ASP A 102 3.89 2.29 -0.61
C ASP A 102 2.98 2.75 0.53
N LEU A 103 2.53 4.00 0.47
CA LEU A 103 1.59 4.53 1.44
C LEU A 103 0.20 3.89 1.30
N TYR A 104 -0.26 3.63 0.08
CA TYR A 104 -1.52 2.94 -0.19
C TYR A 104 -1.50 1.50 0.35
N VAL A 105 -0.44 0.74 0.06
CA VAL A 105 -0.26 -0.63 0.58
C VAL A 105 -0.19 -0.61 2.10
N LYS A 106 0.52 0.36 2.69
CA LYS A 106 0.60 0.52 4.15
C LYS A 106 -0.78 0.77 4.79
N PHE A 107 -1.61 1.61 4.18
CA PHE A 107 -2.98 1.82 4.67
C PHE A 107 -3.88 0.61 4.47
N LEU A 108 -3.67 -0.12 3.38
CA LEU A 108 -4.47 -1.29 3.05
C LEU A 108 -4.13 -2.49 3.93
N GLU A 109 -2.84 -2.78 4.15
CA GLU A 109 -2.35 -3.77 5.10
C GLU A 109 -2.90 -3.48 6.50
N ARG A 110 -2.86 -2.21 6.94
CA ARG A 110 -3.41 -1.78 8.23
C ARG A 110 -4.91 -2.02 8.34
N ALA A 111 -5.69 -1.64 7.32
CA ALA A 111 -7.14 -1.79 7.32
C ALA A 111 -7.59 -3.26 7.31
N VAL A 112 -6.91 -4.13 6.57
CA VAL A 112 -7.21 -5.57 6.55
C VAL A 112 -6.91 -6.22 7.90
N ARG A 113 -5.82 -5.81 8.57
CA ARG A 113 -5.43 -6.33 9.89
C ARG A 113 -6.36 -5.88 11.01
N GLU A 114 -6.86 -4.64 10.95
CA GLU A 114 -7.87 -4.13 11.89
C GLU A 114 -9.18 -4.94 11.81
N ILE A 115 -9.54 -5.46 10.63
CA ILE A 115 -10.73 -6.30 10.44
C ILE A 115 -10.52 -7.73 10.97
N GLN A 116 -9.29 -8.26 10.92
CA GLN A 116 -8.99 -9.64 11.33
C GLN A 116 -8.73 -9.82 12.83
N GLY A 117 -8.69 -8.73 13.62
CA GLY A 117 -8.58 -8.80 15.08
C GLY A 117 -7.29 -9.42 15.63
N LYS A 118 -6.24 -9.57 14.81
CA LYS A 118 -4.94 -10.09 15.24
C LYS A 118 -4.16 -8.99 15.98
N GLN A 119 -3.62 -9.33 17.15
CA GLN A 119 -2.72 -8.45 17.91
C GLN A 119 -1.51 -8.06 17.07
N LEU A 120 -1.05 -6.82 17.25
CA LEU A 120 0.18 -6.28 16.69
C LEU A 120 1.39 -7.08 17.21
N GLU A 121 1.73 -8.17 16.55
CA GLU A 121 3.14 -8.51 16.42
C GLU A 121 3.75 -7.46 15.49
N GLU A 122 4.88 -6.87 15.89
CA GLU A 122 5.61 -5.89 15.10
C GLU A 122 6.06 -6.54 13.79
N ASP A 123 5.17 -6.55 12.81
CA ASP A 123 5.51 -6.94 11.46
C ASP A 123 6.59 -5.97 10.98
N ILE A 124 7.70 -6.54 10.56
CA ILE A 124 8.79 -5.80 9.94
C ILE A 124 8.17 -5.02 8.79
N GLU A 125 8.16 -3.68 8.91
CA GLU A 125 7.56 -2.79 7.93
C GLU A 125 8.49 -2.73 6.70
N THR A 126 8.45 -3.79 5.89
CA THR A 126 9.29 -3.90 4.68
C THR A 126 8.86 -2.87 3.64
N SER A 127 9.77 -1.99 3.21
CA SER A 127 9.56 -1.05 2.11
C SER A 127 10.45 -1.39 0.91
N VAL A 128 9.90 -1.26 -0.31
CA VAL A 128 10.57 -1.57 -1.58
C VAL A 128 10.47 -0.35 -2.48
N ASP A 129 11.55 0.43 -2.53
CA ASP A 129 11.70 1.62 -3.36
C ASP A 129 12.64 1.34 -4.54
N LEU A 130 12.06 1.04 -5.69
CA LEU A 130 12.75 0.73 -6.94
C LEU A 130 12.28 1.70 -8.03
N ASN A 131 13.16 2.05 -8.98
CA ASN A 131 12.83 2.92 -10.11
C ASN A 131 12.05 2.14 -11.20
N VAL A 132 10.87 1.65 -10.85
CA VAL A 132 9.99 0.86 -11.70
C VAL A 132 8.55 1.35 -11.58
N ASP A 133 7.82 1.35 -12.69
CA ASP A 133 6.43 1.82 -12.70
C ASP A 133 5.50 0.65 -12.39
N GLY A 134 5.07 0.54 -11.13
CA GLY A 134 4.13 -0.47 -10.66
C GLY A 134 2.77 0.13 -10.30
N TYR A 135 1.78 0.04 -11.18
CA TYR A 135 0.41 0.48 -10.90
C TYR A 135 -0.61 -0.17 -11.84
N ILE A 136 -1.89 -0.11 -11.46
CA ILE A 136 -3.02 -0.49 -12.31
C ILE A 136 -3.51 0.73 -13.09
N PRO A 137 -3.30 0.80 -14.42
CA PRO A 137 -3.79 1.91 -15.23
C PRO A 137 -5.33 1.95 -15.25
N SER A 138 -5.92 3.15 -15.24
CA SER A 138 -7.38 3.29 -15.39
C SER A 138 -7.87 2.85 -16.79
N SER A 139 -6.97 2.80 -17.78
CA SER A 139 -7.26 2.23 -19.10
C SER A 139 -7.37 0.70 -19.11
N PHE A 140 -6.93 0.03 -18.03
CA PHE A 140 -7.01 -1.42 -17.88
C PHE A 140 -8.16 -1.83 -16.97
N ILE A 141 -8.29 -1.15 -15.81
CA ILE A 141 -9.44 -1.31 -14.92
C ILE A 141 -10.05 0.07 -14.68
N GLU A 142 -11.19 0.33 -15.34
CA GLU A 142 -11.93 1.60 -15.21
C GLU A 142 -12.75 1.67 -13.92
N ASN A 143 -13.30 0.53 -13.47
CA ASN A 143 -14.10 0.48 -12.27
C ASN A 143 -13.20 0.54 -11.01
N GLU A 144 -13.32 1.64 -10.26
CA GLU A 144 -12.49 1.89 -9.08
C GLU A 144 -12.71 0.86 -7.94
N GLU A 145 -13.90 0.28 -7.79
CA GLU A 145 -14.14 -0.76 -6.78
C GLU A 145 -13.39 -2.05 -7.13
N GLN A 146 -13.45 -2.48 -8.39
CA GLN A 146 -12.68 -3.63 -8.88
C GLN A 146 -11.18 -3.37 -8.81
N LYS A 147 -10.75 -2.15 -9.11
CA LYS A 147 -9.35 -1.75 -9.02
C LYS A 147 -8.82 -1.89 -7.59
N ILE A 148 -9.59 -1.39 -6.61
CA ILE A 148 -9.29 -1.54 -5.18
C ILE A 148 -9.29 -3.01 -4.77
N GLU A 149 -10.24 -3.81 -5.26
CA GLU A 149 -10.29 -5.25 -5.00
C GLU A 149 -9.00 -5.95 -5.46
N ILE A 150 -8.54 -5.69 -6.69
CA ILE A 150 -7.31 -6.28 -7.22
C ILE A 150 -6.09 -5.81 -6.43
N TYR A 151 -5.98 -4.52 -6.12
CA TYR A 151 -4.90 -4.03 -5.27
C TYR A 151 -4.87 -4.73 -3.89
N LYS A 152 -6.03 -4.99 -3.28
CA LYS A 152 -6.12 -5.75 -2.02
C LYS A 152 -5.57 -7.17 -2.17
N LYS A 153 -5.93 -7.86 -3.25
CA LYS A 153 -5.49 -9.22 -3.53
C LYS A 153 -3.98 -9.28 -3.76
N ILE A 154 -3.45 -8.34 -4.56
CA ILE A 154 -2.00 -8.25 -4.79
C ILE A 154 -1.24 -8.02 -3.48
N ALA A 155 -1.71 -7.11 -2.62
CA ALA A 155 -1.06 -6.81 -1.35
C ALA A 155 -1.16 -7.94 -0.31
N ALA A 156 -2.15 -8.82 -0.44
CA ALA A 156 -2.35 -9.97 0.45
C ALA A 156 -1.62 -11.24 -0.01
N ALA A 157 -0.95 -11.21 -1.16
CA ALA A 157 -0.22 -12.35 -1.68
C ALA A 157 1.10 -12.55 -0.92
N ASP A 158 1.28 -13.74 -0.32
CA ASP A 158 2.43 -14.06 0.54
C ASP A 158 3.44 -15.00 -0.12
N ASN A 159 3.08 -15.60 -1.26
CA ASN A 159 3.94 -16.53 -1.97
C ASN A 159 3.72 -16.50 -3.48
N LYS A 160 4.55 -17.26 -4.21
CA LYS A 160 4.55 -17.29 -5.67
C LYS A 160 3.23 -17.81 -6.25
N ASN A 161 2.60 -18.79 -5.59
CA ASN A 161 1.33 -19.35 -6.05
C ASN A 161 0.21 -18.32 -5.87
N ASP A 162 0.16 -17.61 -4.74
CA ASP A 162 -0.84 -16.55 -4.56
C ASP A 162 -0.74 -15.47 -5.65
N ILE A 163 0.49 -15.10 -6.03
CA ILE A 163 0.73 -14.14 -7.12
C ILE A 163 0.24 -14.72 -8.45
N LEU A 164 0.47 -16.01 -8.73
CA LEU A 164 -0.02 -16.67 -9.93
C LEU A 164 -1.55 -16.73 -9.96
N ASP A 165 -2.19 -17.08 -8.85
CA ASP A 165 -3.65 -17.14 -8.72
C ASP A 165 -4.28 -15.76 -9.00
N VAL A 166 -3.71 -14.71 -8.40
CA VAL A 166 -4.15 -13.32 -8.64
C VAL A 166 -3.88 -12.91 -10.10
N THR A 167 -2.77 -13.35 -10.70
CA THR A 167 -2.44 -13.08 -12.10
C THR A 167 -3.46 -13.73 -13.04
N GLU A 168 -3.79 -15.01 -12.82
CA GLU A 168 -4.79 -15.73 -13.60
C GLU A 168 -6.17 -15.09 -13.49
N GLU A 169 -6.57 -14.67 -12.29
CA GLU A 169 -7.83 -13.95 -12.09
C GLU A 169 -7.87 -12.61 -12.84
N ILE A 170 -6.77 -11.85 -12.81
CA ILE A 170 -6.67 -10.58 -13.55
C ILE A 170 -6.79 -10.85 -15.06
N ILE A 171 -6.14 -11.90 -15.57
CA ILE A 171 -6.19 -12.27 -17.00
C ILE A 171 -7.60 -12.70 -17.40
N ASP A 172 -8.27 -13.52 -16.60
CA ASP A 172 -9.63 -14.00 -16.88
C ASP A 172 -10.65 -12.85 -16.90
N ARG A 173 -10.50 -11.88 -15.98
CA ARG A 173 -11.44 -10.75 -15.84
C ARG A 173 -11.16 -9.60 -16.80
N PHE A 174 -9.90 -9.29 -17.07
CA PHE A 174 -9.49 -8.04 -17.74
C PHE A 174 -8.61 -8.26 -18.98
N GLY A 175 -8.18 -9.50 -19.25
CA GLY A 175 -7.36 -9.85 -20.40
C GLY A 175 -5.87 -9.56 -20.20
N ASN A 176 -5.20 -9.12 -21.27
CA ASN A 176 -3.75 -8.99 -21.29
C ASN A 176 -3.24 -7.93 -20.29
N ILE A 177 -2.37 -8.35 -19.38
CA ILE A 177 -1.80 -7.53 -18.33
C ILE A 177 -0.83 -6.48 -18.92
N PRO A 178 -1.02 -5.18 -18.65
CA PRO A 178 -0.06 -4.14 -19.00
C PRO A 178 1.24 -4.28 -18.21
N ILE A 179 2.34 -3.75 -18.75
CA ILE A 179 3.65 -3.82 -18.10
C ILE A 179 3.65 -3.25 -16.68
N GLN A 180 2.84 -2.21 -16.42
CA GLN A 180 2.74 -1.58 -15.11
C GLN A 180 2.09 -2.50 -14.06
N VAL A 181 1.16 -3.36 -14.49
CA VAL A 181 0.50 -4.33 -13.62
C VAL A 181 1.39 -5.55 -13.39
N ASP A 182 2.12 -5.99 -14.42
CA ASP A 182 3.14 -7.05 -14.27
C ASP A 182 4.27 -6.62 -13.31
N ASN A 183 4.74 -5.38 -13.44
CA ASN A 183 5.69 -4.80 -12.49
C ASN A 183 5.13 -4.79 -11.07
N LEU A 184 3.87 -4.37 -10.90
CA LEU A 184 3.19 -4.34 -9.60
C LEU A 184 3.12 -5.73 -8.93
N LEU A 185 2.76 -6.77 -9.70
CA LEU A 185 2.74 -8.16 -9.22
C LEU A 185 4.14 -8.62 -8.75
N LYS A 186 5.17 -8.31 -9.53
CA LYS A 186 6.57 -8.65 -9.19
C LYS A 186 7.07 -7.91 -7.95
N ILE A 187 6.75 -6.62 -7.81
CA ILE A 187 7.10 -5.85 -6.61
C ILE A 187 6.43 -6.47 -5.38
N SER A 188 5.15 -6.87 -5.48
CA SER A 188 4.46 -7.54 -4.38
C SER A 188 5.14 -8.87 -4.02
N TYR A 189 5.52 -9.67 -5.02
CA TYR A 189 6.23 -10.92 -4.78
C TYR A 189 7.58 -10.70 -4.08
N ILE A 190 8.37 -9.75 -4.57
CA ILE A 190 9.63 -9.32 -3.95
C ILE A 190 9.40 -8.89 -2.50
N LYS A 191 8.35 -8.09 -2.22
CA LYS A 191 7.99 -7.68 -0.87
C LYS A 191 7.71 -8.89 0.03
N SER A 192 7.03 -9.93 -0.46
CA SER A 192 6.80 -11.16 0.32
C SER A 192 8.11 -11.93 0.61
N LEU A 193 9.04 -11.98 -0.33
CA LEU A 193 10.37 -12.58 -0.13
C LEU A 193 11.16 -11.80 0.91
N CYS A 194 11.12 -10.46 0.86
CA CYS A 194 11.77 -9.59 1.82
C CYS A 194 11.25 -9.82 3.25
N LYS A 195 9.93 -9.95 3.44
CA LYS A 195 9.33 -10.29 4.73
C LYS A 195 9.89 -11.60 5.30
N LYS A 196 9.96 -12.66 4.46
CA LYS A 196 10.52 -13.98 4.84
C LYS A 196 12.01 -13.93 5.18
N LEU A 197 12.75 -13.06 4.49
CA LEU A 197 14.18 -12.88 4.67
C LEU A 197 14.54 -11.92 5.82
N HIS A 198 13.55 -11.30 6.47
CA HIS A 198 13.73 -10.23 7.47
C HIS A 198 14.45 -8.99 6.90
N ILE A 199 14.23 -8.70 5.62
CA ILE A 199 14.68 -7.47 4.96
C ILE A 199 13.74 -6.32 5.35
N LYS A 200 14.32 -5.23 5.85
CA LYS A 200 13.61 -4.02 6.26
C LYS A 200 13.36 -3.09 5.07
N THR A 201 14.37 -2.88 4.25
CA THR A 201 14.31 -1.87 3.19
C THR A 201 15.10 -2.32 1.97
N ILE A 202 14.48 -2.19 0.80
CA ILE A 202 15.16 -2.26 -0.50
C ILE A 202 15.06 -0.88 -1.14
N THR A 203 16.20 -0.26 -1.44
CA THR A 203 16.23 1.07 -2.09
C THR A 203 17.17 1.08 -3.29
N GLN A 204 16.71 1.60 -4.43
CA GLN A 204 17.55 1.78 -5.60
C GLN A 204 18.27 3.14 -5.59
N ALA A 205 19.59 3.10 -5.67
CA ALA A 205 20.45 4.26 -5.88
C ALA A 205 21.25 4.08 -7.18
N GLY A 206 20.73 4.63 -8.28
CA GLY A 206 21.33 4.50 -9.61
C GLY A 206 21.40 3.04 -10.08
N ASN A 207 22.62 2.51 -10.25
CA ASN A 207 22.87 1.13 -10.67
C ASN A 207 23.14 0.18 -9.49
N THR A 208 22.82 0.62 -8.28
CA THR A 208 22.99 -0.17 -7.05
C THR A 208 21.68 -0.22 -6.29
N VAL A 209 21.39 -1.37 -5.70
CA VAL A 209 20.25 -1.60 -4.82
C VAL A 209 20.79 -1.88 -3.42
N ASN A 210 20.38 -1.08 -2.44
CA ASN A 210 20.73 -1.29 -1.06
C ASN A 210 19.63 -2.16 -0.42
N ILE A 211 20.03 -3.30 0.14
CA ILE A 211 19.16 -4.24 0.84
C ILE A 211 19.58 -4.22 2.31
N GLU A 212 18.76 -3.61 3.14
CA GLU A 212 19.00 -3.41 4.57
C GLU A 212 18.21 -4.45 5.36
N MET A 213 18.91 -5.19 6.23
CA MET A 213 18.28 -6.21 7.07
C MET A 213 17.81 -5.63 8.40
N THR A 214 16.85 -6.30 9.01
CA THR A 214 16.25 -5.86 10.28
C THR A 214 17.17 -6.11 11.48
N LYS A 215 17.95 -7.20 11.47
CA LYS A 215 18.90 -7.52 12.54
C LYS A 215 20.24 -7.97 11.97
N THR A 216 21.31 -7.75 12.72
CA THR A 216 22.66 -8.24 12.38
C THR A 216 22.75 -9.77 12.31
N ASN A 217 21.94 -10.48 13.11
CA ASN A 217 21.95 -11.94 13.16
C ASN A 217 21.28 -12.61 11.93
N ASP A 218 20.62 -11.84 11.07
CA ASP A 218 20.00 -12.37 9.84
C ASP A 218 21.00 -12.62 8.70
N LEU A 219 22.22 -12.07 8.80
CA LEU A 219 23.36 -12.50 7.98
C LEU A 219 24.25 -13.44 8.79
N SER A 220 23.90 -14.72 8.80
CA SER A 220 24.83 -15.75 9.30
C SER A 220 26.10 -15.79 8.46
N GLN A 221 27.19 -16.31 9.04
CA GLN A 221 28.46 -16.46 8.34
C GLN A 221 28.30 -17.29 7.05
N ASP A 222 27.47 -18.34 7.07
CA ASP A 222 27.19 -19.17 5.89
C ASP A 222 26.50 -18.39 4.76
N ILE A 223 25.59 -17.48 5.09
CA ILE A 223 24.92 -16.62 4.10
C ILE A 223 25.94 -15.66 3.48
N ILE A 224 26.82 -15.07 4.30
CA ILE A 224 27.87 -14.18 3.81
C ILE A 224 28.83 -14.94 2.88
N GLU A 225 29.27 -16.13 3.28
CA GLU A 225 30.15 -16.98 2.46
C GLU A 225 29.49 -17.40 1.15
N PHE A 226 28.21 -17.78 1.19
CA PHE A 226 27.42 -18.10 0.01
C PHE A 226 27.31 -16.91 -0.95
N LEU A 227 27.02 -15.72 -0.41
CA LEU A 227 26.89 -14.50 -1.19
C LEU A 227 28.22 -14.09 -1.82
N ILE A 228 29.33 -14.14 -1.05
CA ILE A 228 30.67 -13.88 -1.56
C ILE A 228 31.02 -14.87 -2.67
N LYS A 229 30.77 -16.16 -2.49
CA LYS A 229 31.12 -17.18 -3.48
C LYS A 229 30.36 -17.04 -4.81
N ASN A 230 29.09 -16.66 -4.77
CA ASN A 230 28.23 -16.62 -5.96
C ASN A 230 28.09 -15.22 -6.59
N TYR A 231 28.34 -14.16 -5.83
CA TYR A 231 28.06 -12.78 -6.26
C TYR A 231 29.18 -11.78 -5.95
N PHE A 232 30.42 -12.22 -5.68
CA PHE A 232 31.56 -11.36 -5.30
C PHE A 232 31.70 -10.05 -6.08
N GLU A 233 31.51 -10.09 -7.41
CA GLU A 233 31.66 -8.91 -8.28
C GLU A 233 30.48 -7.93 -8.23
N LYS A 234 29.32 -8.41 -7.73
CA LYS A 234 28.07 -7.66 -7.69
C LYS A 234 27.69 -7.18 -6.31
N ILE A 235 28.26 -7.72 -5.23
CA ILE A 235 27.87 -7.36 -3.87
C ILE A 235 28.99 -6.64 -3.12
N SER A 236 28.60 -5.70 -2.27
CA SER A 236 29.46 -5.20 -1.21
C SER A 236 28.67 -5.07 0.08
N PHE A 237 29.32 -5.29 1.21
CA PHE A 237 28.70 -5.23 2.53
C PHE A 237 29.10 -3.94 3.23
N VAL A 238 28.12 -3.26 3.82
CA VAL A 238 28.36 -2.12 4.72
C VAL A 238 28.05 -2.58 6.14
N GLY A 239 29.10 -2.66 6.97
CA GLY A 239 29.02 -3.04 8.37
C GLY A 239 28.57 -1.87 9.24
N THR A 240 27.26 -1.69 9.36
CA THR A 240 26.60 -0.78 10.30
C THR A 240 25.73 -1.57 11.29
N ASN A 241 25.12 -0.92 12.28
CA ASN A 241 24.18 -1.56 13.22
C ASN A 241 23.03 -2.31 12.52
N GLU A 242 22.66 -1.88 11.31
CA GLU A 242 21.78 -2.59 10.39
C GLU A 242 22.63 -2.97 9.17
N PRO A 243 22.93 -4.26 8.95
CA PRO A 243 23.82 -4.65 7.88
C PRO A 243 23.14 -4.44 6.53
N THR A 244 23.86 -3.77 5.62
CA THR A 244 23.35 -3.46 4.29
C THR A 244 24.15 -4.21 3.22
N ILE A 245 23.43 -4.95 2.37
CA ILE A 245 23.97 -5.56 1.14
C ILE A 245 23.75 -4.58 0.00
N LYS A 246 24.83 -4.07 -0.58
CA LYS A 246 24.77 -3.29 -1.81
C LYS A 246 24.91 -4.23 -3.00
N TYR A 247 23.84 -4.39 -3.75
CA TYR A 247 23.78 -5.21 -4.96
C TYR A 247 23.90 -4.33 -6.20
N LYS A 248 24.85 -4.62 -7.09
CA LYS A 248 25.06 -3.92 -8.35
C LYS A 248 24.22 -4.57 -9.45
N LEU A 249 23.34 -3.78 -10.07
CA LEU A 249 22.46 -4.20 -11.16
C LEU A 249 23.24 -4.34 -12.48
N ASP A 250 22.83 -5.28 -13.32
CA ASP A 250 23.37 -5.42 -14.68
C ASP A 250 22.71 -4.45 -15.67
N SER A 251 21.48 -4.03 -15.37
CA SER A 251 20.67 -3.20 -16.26
C SER A 251 19.75 -2.28 -15.47
N LEU A 252 19.47 -1.11 -16.04
CA LEU A 252 18.49 -0.15 -15.52
C LEU A 252 17.08 -0.35 -16.14
N GLU A 253 16.90 -1.37 -16.98
CA GLU A 253 15.60 -1.69 -17.56
C GLU A 253 14.68 -2.32 -16.50
N GLN A 254 13.48 -1.76 -16.32
CA GLN A 254 12.56 -2.12 -15.22
C GLN A 254 12.32 -3.65 -15.10
N MET A 255 12.03 -4.32 -16.22
CA MET A 255 11.82 -5.77 -16.23
C MET A 255 13.05 -6.57 -15.83
N LYS A 256 14.24 -6.09 -16.19
CA LYS A 256 15.51 -6.76 -15.86
C LYS A 256 15.85 -6.56 -14.38
N ILE A 257 15.64 -5.36 -13.84
CA ILE A 257 15.80 -5.08 -12.41
C ILE A 257 14.95 -6.05 -11.59
N LEU A 258 13.65 -6.12 -11.89
CA LEU A 258 12.71 -6.98 -11.14
C LEU A 258 13.08 -8.46 -11.25
N LYS A 259 13.40 -8.96 -12.45
CA LYS A 259 13.83 -10.37 -12.63
C LYS A 259 15.14 -10.68 -11.91
N GLU A 260 16.10 -9.78 -11.97
CA GLU A 260 17.41 -9.96 -11.33
C GLU A 260 17.26 -10.02 -9.81
N LEU A 261 16.50 -9.09 -9.23
CA LEU A 261 16.22 -9.05 -7.79
C LEU A 261 15.35 -10.24 -7.33
N GLU A 262 14.30 -10.59 -8.06
CA GLU A 262 13.46 -11.76 -7.78
C GLU A 262 14.33 -13.01 -7.68
N LYS A 263 15.16 -13.28 -8.70
CA LYS A 263 16.04 -14.45 -8.73
C LYS A 263 17.05 -14.44 -7.59
N PHE A 264 17.65 -13.27 -7.29
CA PHE A 264 18.58 -13.13 -6.18
C PHE A 264 17.92 -13.47 -4.84
N LEU A 265 16.73 -12.92 -4.57
CA LEU A 265 15.99 -13.14 -3.33
C LEU A 265 15.44 -14.57 -3.22
N GLU A 266 14.99 -15.19 -4.31
CA GLU A 266 14.59 -16.59 -4.34
C GLU A 266 15.75 -17.52 -3.96
N ILE A 267 16.93 -17.29 -4.53
CA ILE A 267 18.14 -18.06 -4.23
C ILE A 267 18.51 -17.90 -2.74
N LEU A 268 18.48 -16.68 -2.23
CA LEU A 268 18.78 -16.39 -0.83
C LEU A 268 17.76 -17.06 0.11
N ASN A 269 16.47 -17.01 -0.23
CA ASN A 269 15.39 -17.64 0.54
C ASN A 269 15.53 -19.18 0.56
N ASN A 270 15.83 -19.80 -0.58
CA ASN A 270 16.04 -21.25 -0.67
C ASN A 270 17.28 -21.70 0.12
N PHE A 271 18.36 -20.91 0.09
CA PHE A 271 19.55 -21.19 0.88
C PHE A 271 19.28 -21.10 2.38
N LYS A 272 18.59 -20.03 2.82
CA LYS A 272 18.21 -19.85 4.23
C LYS A 272 17.34 -21.02 4.73
N ALA A 273 16.32 -21.42 3.95
CA ALA A 273 15.46 -22.55 4.27
C ALA A 273 16.23 -23.90 4.34
N GLY A 274 17.24 -24.06 3.48
CA GLY A 274 18.12 -25.24 3.50
C GLY A 274 18.96 -25.35 4.77
N ILE A 275 19.43 -24.23 5.32
CA ILE A 275 20.18 -24.19 6.58
C ILE A 275 19.26 -24.53 7.76
N THR A 276 18.07 -23.94 7.83
CA THR A 276 17.12 -24.16 8.94
C THR A 276 16.71 -25.64 9.03
N ALA A 277 16.51 -26.30 7.89
CA ALA A 277 16.18 -27.73 7.83
C ALA A 277 17.32 -28.68 8.26
N VAL A 278 18.57 -28.20 8.27
CA VAL A 278 19.74 -28.97 8.76
C VAL A 278 19.89 -28.77 10.27
N GLU A 279 19.64 -27.57 10.78
CA GLU A 279 19.67 -27.27 12.23
C GLU A 279 18.57 -28.03 12.98
N GLU A 280 17.34 -28.11 12.45
CA GLU A 280 16.23 -28.87 13.06
C GLU A 280 16.42 -30.40 13.07
N LYS A 281 17.38 -30.94 12.29
CA LYS A 281 17.72 -32.38 12.31
C LYS A 281 18.80 -32.73 13.32
N HIS A 282 19.42 -31.74 13.93
CA HIS A 282 20.51 -31.89 14.89
C HIS A 282 20.13 -31.54 16.34
N GLU A 283 18.87 -31.18 16.60
CA GLU A 283 18.22 -31.23 17.92
C GLU A 283 17.42 -32.54 18.12
#